data_AF-A0A1A8MHF1-F1
#
_entry.id   AF-A0A1A8MHF1-F1
#
_cell.length_a   1.000
_cell.length_b   1.000
_cell.length_c   1.000
_cell.angle_alpha   90.00
_cell.angle_beta   90.00
_cell.angle_gamma   90.00
#
_symmetry.space_group_name_H-M   'P 1'
#
loop_
_entity.id
_entity.type
_entity.pdbx_description
1 polymer ?
#
loop_
_entity_poly.entity_id
_entity_poly.type
_entity_poly.pdbx_seq_one_letter_code
_entity_poly.pdbx_strand_id
1 'polypeptide(L)'
;QIQFESNKIFRRNFHLWGVINVKQSSVNLVPTKVEITLRKADQVAWGKLEDPNYKPEPEPVEEDFLEIPESYQPDWDINDDDISDSDEEE
;
A
#
# COMPACT_ATOMS: atom_id res chain seq x y z
N GLN A 1 0.82 24.86 14.70
CA GLN A 1 1.21 24.07 13.52
C GLN A 1 1.75 22.75 14.03
N ILE A 2 1.07 21.63 13.77
CA ILE A 2 1.56 20.30 14.16
C ILE A 2 2.57 19.90 13.09
N GLN A 3 3.86 19.89 13.41
CA GLN A 3 4.90 19.39 12.52
C GLN A 3 5.11 17.90 12.82
N PHE A 4 4.71 17.04 11.89
CA PHE A 4 5.10 15.64 11.93
C PHE A 4 6.53 15.55 11.39
N GLU A 5 7.42 14.90 12.13
CA GLU A 5 8.80 14.66 11.70
C GLU A 5 8.80 13.79 10.45
N SER A 6 9.05 14.40 9.27
CA SER A 6 9.21 13.72 7.97
C SER A 6 7.96 12.93 7.52
N ASN A 7 7.83 12.63 6.22
CA ASN A 7 6.71 11.89 5.63
C ASN A 7 6.71 10.40 6.07
N LYS A 8 6.70 10.12 7.37
CA LYS A 8 6.70 8.77 7.94
C LYS A 8 5.33 8.15 7.75
N ILE A 9 5.28 6.97 7.14
CA ILE A 9 4.07 6.16 6.99
C ILE A 9 4.00 5.20 8.18
N PHE A 10 2.89 5.22 8.92
CA PHE A 10 2.62 4.27 9.99
C PHE A 10 1.58 3.26 9.53
N ARG A 11 1.93 1.98 9.54
CA ARG A 11 1.03 0.88 9.18
C ARG A 11 0.78 -0.02 10.38
N ARG A 12 -0.49 -0.36 10.62
CA ARG A 12 -0.89 -1.34 11.64
C ARG A 12 -1.93 -2.27 11.04
N ASN A 13 -1.58 -3.56 10.97
CA ASN A 13 -2.50 -4.61 10.54
C ASN A 13 -3.17 -5.24 11.77
N PHE A 14 -4.46 -5.56 11.65
CA PHE A 14 -5.25 -6.25 12.69
C PHE A 14 -5.86 -7.51 12.10
N HIS A 15 -5.67 -8.63 12.77
CA HIS A 15 -6.31 -9.89 12.40
C HIS A 15 -7.52 -10.09 13.28
N LEU A 16 -8.67 -9.60 12.84
CA LEU A 16 -9.89 -9.55 13.65
C LEU A 16 -10.38 -10.96 14.02
N TRP A 17 -10.87 -11.11 15.25
CA TRP A 17 -11.42 -12.37 15.76
C TRP A 17 -12.62 -12.88 14.97
N GLY A 18 -13.36 -11.99 14.32
CA GLY A 18 -14.53 -12.33 13.51
C GLY A 18 -14.70 -11.42 12.31
N VAL A 19 -15.74 -11.71 11.53
CA VAL A 19 -16.02 -11.01 10.27
C VAL A 19 -16.71 -9.67 10.53
N ILE A 20 -16.33 -8.64 9.76
CA ILE A 20 -16.93 -7.31 9.77
C ILE A 20 -17.57 -6.97 8.43
N ASN A 21 -18.55 -6.07 8.45
CA ASN A 21 -19.09 -5.43 7.26
C ASN A 21 -18.32 -4.12 6.99
N VAL A 22 -17.38 -4.17 6.05
CA VAL A 22 -16.54 -3.02 5.68
C VAL A 22 -17.37 -1.84 5.16
N LYS A 23 -18.44 -2.09 4.38
CA LYS A 23 -19.28 -1.04 3.79
C LYS A 23 -20.05 -0.22 4.84
N GLN A 24 -20.26 -0.80 6.02
CA GLN A 24 -20.94 -0.16 7.15
C GLN A 24 -19.98 0.26 8.26
N SER A 25 -18.68 0.13 8.01
CA SER A 25 -17.62 0.59 8.90
C SER A 25 -17.12 1.96 8.45
N SER A 26 -16.51 2.73 9.35
CA SER A 26 -16.07 4.08 9.06
C SER A 26 -14.80 4.46 9.80
N VAL A 27 -14.12 5.48 9.29
CA VAL A 27 -12.93 6.08 9.87
C VAL A 27 -13.18 7.56 10.08
N ASN A 28 -12.87 8.05 11.27
CA ASN A 28 -12.93 9.47 11.61
C ASN A 28 -11.56 9.93 12.10
N LEU A 29 -11.05 11.01 11.50
CA LEU A 29 -9.83 11.66 11.94
C LEU A 29 -10.20 12.81 12.87
N VAL A 30 -9.64 12.82 14.07
CA VAL A 30 -9.80 13.93 15.03
C VAL A 30 -8.42 14.50 15.38
N PRO A 31 -8.32 15.69 16.00
CA PRO A 31 -7.04 16.40 16.13
C PRO A 31 -5.89 15.62 16.78
N THR A 32 -6.18 14.63 17.62
CA THR A 32 -5.18 13.87 18.38
C THR A 32 -5.18 12.36 18.13
N LYS A 33 -6.15 11.82 17.39
CA LYS A 33 -6.29 10.38 17.17
C LYS A 33 -7.09 10.06 15.90
N VAL A 34 -7.02 8.79 15.51
CA VAL A 34 -7.90 8.20 14.49
C VAL A 34 -8.89 7.29 15.20
N GLU A 35 -10.18 7.48 14.94
CA GLU A 35 -11.25 6.61 15.42
C GLU A 35 -11.73 5.71 14.29
N ILE A 36 -11.60 4.40 14.48
CA ILE A 36 -12.03 3.38 13.50
C ILE A 36 -13.23 2.65 14.10
N THR A 37 -14.39 2.75 13.45
CA THR A 37 -15.63 2.09 13.87
C THR A 37 -15.92 0.93 12.92
N LEU A 38 -15.91 -0.30 13.45
CA LEU A 38 -16.13 -1.52 12.67
C LEU A 38 -17.50 -2.13 12.98
N ARG A 39 -18.33 -2.32 11.95
CA ARG A 39 -19.61 -3.02 12.08
C ARG A 39 -19.40 -4.52 12.02
N LYS A 40 -19.64 -5.23 13.12
CA LYS A 40 -19.63 -6.71 13.12
C LYS A 40 -20.67 -7.25 12.14
N ALA A 41 -20.33 -8.33 11.43
CA ALA A 41 -21.26 -9.03 10.55
C ALA A 41 -22.40 -9.70 11.35
N ASP A 42 -22.07 -10.27 12.50
CA ASP A 42 -23.01 -11.00 13.37
C ASP A 42 -23.17 -10.31 14.74
N GLN A 43 -24.25 -10.62 15.45
CA GLN A 43 -24.53 -10.10 16.80
C GLN A 43 -23.70 -10.77 17.91
N VAL A 44 -22.67 -11.54 17.55
CA VAL A 44 -21.85 -12.31 18.50
C VAL A 44 -20.91 -11.39 19.29
N ALA A 45 -20.86 -11.61 20.61
CA ALA A 45 -19.91 -10.94 21.49
C ALA A 45 -18.48 -11.42 21.21
N TRP A 46 -17.53 -10.48 21.17
CA TRP A 46 -16.11 -10.80 20.95
C TRP A 46 -15.39 -10.66 22.29
N GLY A 47 -14.74 -11.72 22.76
CA GLY A 47 -13.93 -11.67 23.99
C GLY A 47 -12.59 -10.95 23.79
N LYS A 48 -12.08 -10.89 22.56
CA LYS A 48 -10.88 -10.16 22.13
C LYS A 48 -11.13 -9.54 20.75
N LEU A 49 -10.41 -8.46 20.42
CA LEU A 49 -10.51 -7.83 19.10
C LEU A 49 -9.84 -8.68 18.01
N GLU A 50 -8.66 -9.20 18.32
CA GLU A 50 -7.83 -9.99 17.40
C GLU A 50 -7.97 -11.49 17.64
N ASP A 51 -7.83 -12.29 16.59
CA ASP A 51 -7.84 -13.74 16.64
C ASP A 51 -6.59 -14.24 17.40
N PRO A 52 -6.74 -14.88 18.58
CA PRO A 52 -5.61 -15.40 19.33
C PRO A 52 -4.87 -16.55 18.62
N ASN A 53 -5.48 -17.16 17.62
CA ASN A 53 -4.89 -18.27 16.87
C ASN A 53 -4.20 -17.82 15.58
N TYR A 54 -4.26 -16.52 15.25
CA TYR A 54 -3.58 -16.01 14.07
C TYR A 54 -2.08 -16.22 14.20
N LYS A 55 -1.51 -16.98 13.27
CA LYS A 55 -0.06 -17.11 13.08
C LYS A 55 0.30 -16.27 11.87
N PRO A 56 1.15 -15.24 12.01
CA PRO A 56 1.62 -14.49 10.86
C PRO A 56 2.30 -15.46 9.90
N GLU A 57 1.86 -15.42 8.64
CA GLU A 57 2.61 -16.04 7.56
C GLU A 57 3.97 -15.31 7.46
N PRO A 58 5.09 -15.99 7.17
CA PRO A 58 6.36 -15.32 6.97
C PRO A 58 6.17 -14.17 5.98
N GLU A 59 6.58 -12.96 6.39
CA GLU A 59 6.39 -11.79 5.54
C GLU A 59 7.01 -12.06 4.17
N PRO A 60 6.25 -11.90 3.06
CA PRO A 60 6.90 -11.82 1.77
C PRO A 60 7.91 -10.69 1.86
N VAL A 61 9.14 -10.95 1.41
CA VAL A 61 10.20 -9.93 1.33
C VAL A 61 9.55 -8.72 0.68
N GLU A 62 9.46 -7.62 1.42
CA GLU A 62 9.03 -6.36 0.83
C GLU A 62 10.02 -6.13 -0.31
N GLU A 63 9.58 -6.30 -1.55
CA GLU A 63 10.23 -5.62 -2.66
C GLU A 63 10.07 -4.16 -2.28
N ASP A 64 11.14 -3.60 -1.71
CA ASP A 64 11.32 -2.17 -1.57
C ASP A 64 10.71 -1.56 -2.81
N PHE A 65 9.62 -0.81 -2.63
CA PHE A 65 9.14 0.08 -3.66
C PHE A 65 10.37 0.85 -4.06
N LEU A 66 10.94 0.49 -5.21
CA LEU A 66 12.19 1.02 -5.69
C LEU A 66 12.07 2.52 -5.48
N GLU A 67 12.89 3.06 -4.57
CA GLU A 67 13.32 4.44 -4.72
C GLU A 67 13.78 4.47 -6.16
N ILE A 68 12.96 5.00 -7.06
CA ILE A 68 13.42 5.33 -8.40
C ILE A 68 14.41 6.44 -8.07
N PRO A 69 15.74 6.22 -8.10
CA PRO A 69 16.63 7.35 -8.05
C PRO A 69 16.25 8.21 -9.25
N GLU A 70 16.17 9.52 -9.03
CA GLU A 70 15.81 10.56 -10.00
C GLU A 70 16.79 10.64 -11.20
N SER A 71 17.54 9.57 -11.48
CA SER A 71 18.61 9.45 -12.46
C SER A 71 18.40 8.37 -13.51
N TYR A 72 17.28 7.62 -13.52
CA TYR A 72 16.94 6.80 -14.70
C TYR A 72 16.42 7.72 -15.83
N GLN A 73 17.34 8.41 -16.49
CA GLN A 73 17.14 8.76 -17.88
C GLN A 73 17.41 7.47 -18.67
N PRO A 74 16.41 6.88 -19.33
CA PRO A 74 16.70 5.82 -20.27
C PRO A 74 17.65 6.38 -21.32
N ASP A 75 18.82 5.76 -21.42
CA ASP A 75 19.85 6.04 -22.41
C ASP A 75 19.32 5.60 -23.78
N TRP A 76 18.51 6.47 -24.39
CA TRP A 76 18.08 6.33 -25.78
C TRP A 76 19.13 6.97 -26.71
N ASP A 77 20.42 6.72 -26.49
CA ASP A 77 21.43 6.83 -27.56
C ASP A 77 21.20 5.64 -28.53
N ILE A 78 20.06 5.68 -29.21
CA ILE A 78 19.92 4.98 -30.48
C ILE A 78 20.79 5.78 -31.44
N ASN A 79 21.92 5.21 -31.85
CA ASN A 79 22.79 5.85 -32.83
C ASN A 79 21.95 6.10 -34.10
N ASP A 80 21.89 7.36 -34.54
CA ASP A 80 21.14 7.81 -35.74
C ASP A 80 21.63 7.12 -37.03
N ASP A 81 22.76 6.39 -36.95
CA ASP A 81 23.37 5.62 -38.04
C ASP A 81 22.61 4.33 -38.46
N ASP A 82 21.56 3.90 -37.73
CA ASP A 82 20.80 2.67 -38.07
C ASP A 82 19.49 2.92 -38.85
N ILE A 83 19.18 4.18 -39.22
CA ILE A 83 18.09 4.48 -40.17
C ILE A 83 18.65 4.42 -41.59
N SER A 84 18.77 3.22 -42.14
CA SER A 84 18.94 3.02 -43.57
C SER A 84 17.58 3.18 -44.26
N ASP A 85 17.27 4.38 -44.77
CA ASP A 85 16.21 4.58 -45.76
C ASP A 85 16.62 3.89 -47.07
N SER A 86 16.31 2.59 -47.20
CA SER A 86 16.28 1.91 -48.49
C SER A 86 14.94 2.19 -49.15
N ASP A 87 14.89 3.32 -49.86
CA ASP A 87 13.83 3.68 -50.78
C ASP A 87 13.97 2.80 -52.05
N GLU A 88 13.20 1.72 -52.14
CA GLU A 88 13.09 0.89 -53.34
C GLU A 88 11.87 1.35 -54.14
N GLU A 89 12.08 2.28 -55.08
CA GLU A 89 11.15 2.55 -56.17
C GLU A 89 11.29 1.45 -57.24
N GLU A 90 10.25 0.62 -57.44
CA GLU A 90 9.78 0.12 -58.75
C GLU A 90 8.34 -0.43 -58.68
#